data_AF-A0A955GEP6-F1
#
_entry.id   AF-A0A955GEP6-F1
#
_cell.length_a   1.000
_cell.length_b   1.000
_cell.length_c   1.000
_cell.angle_alpha   90.00
_cell.angle_beta   90.00
_cell.angle_gamma   90.00
#
_symmetry.space_group_name_H-M   'P 1'
#
loop_
_entity.id
_entity.type
_entity.pdbx_description
1 polymer ?
#
loop_
_entity_poly.entity_id
_entity_poly.type
_entity_poly.pdbx_seq_one_letter_code
_entity_poly.pdbx_strand_id
1 'polypeptide(L)'
;MLKRTAIVKAEPSTKENLKLAGIFIFLIISATLMGAMGNVNAIEWIRWFMGGLLIIFGGMKLLGIEVFVKVFPLYDLIAKRIKPYKYVYPLMQVFLGLLFLAGLMSVFRNLLVIVMGLSGLIGMIRIVSQRGPIRLSYLGSILRLRYSTVSIIENTLMVCLSFVMLIAELLA
;
A
#
# COMPACT_ATOMS: atom_id res chain seq x y z
N MET A 1 -20.59 -22.17 21.22
CA MET A 1 -21.25 -21.93 19.91
C MET A 1 -21.38 -20.43 19.68
N LEU A 2 -20.37 -19.79 19.06
CA LEU A 2 -20.46 -18.36 18.73
C LEU A 2 -21.29 -18.21 17.46
N LYS A 3 -22.43 -17.54 17.61
CA LYS A 3 -23.40 -17.22 16.55
C LYS A 3 -22.66 -16.71 15.30
N ARG A 4 -22.94 -17.35 14.16
CA ARG A 4 -22.78 -16.80 12.81
C ARG A 4 -23.64 -15.54 12.68
N THR A 5 -23.23 -14.43 13.29
CA THR A 5 -23.87 -13.14 13.08
C THR A 5 -23.50 -12.64 11.70
N ALA A 6 -24.46 -12.82 10.80
CA ALA A 6 -24.67 -12.07 9.56
C ALA A 6 -23.38 -11.75 8.80
N ILE A 7 -23.03 -12.66 7.87
CA ILE A 7 -22.19 -12.33 6.72
C ILE A 7 -23.02 -11.41 5.83
N VAL A 8 -23.16 -10.13 6.21
CA VAL A 8 -23.58 -9.10 5.25
C VAL A 8 -22.42 -8.94 4.30
N LYS A 9 -22.56 -9.54 3.12
CA LYS A 9 -21.65 -9.41 1.98
C LYS A 9 -21.76 -7.98 1.46
N ALA A 10 -21.25 -7.01 2.22
CA ALA A 10 -21.16 -5.63 1.76
C ALA A 10 -20.13 -5.58 0.63
N GLU A 11 -20.61 -5.59 -0.60
CA GLU A 11 -19.80 -5.24 -1.77
C GLU A 11 -19.58 -3.72 -1.76
N PRO A 12 -18.35 -3.25 -2.01
CA PRO A 12 -18.07 -1.83 -2.11
C PRO A 12 -18.97 -1.22 -3.19
N SER A 13 -19.50 -0.03 -2.93
CA SER A 13 -20.33 0.65 -3.90
C SER A 13 -19.53 0.88 -5.19
N THR A 14 -20.15 0.76 -6.36
CA THR A 14 -19.51 1.08 -7.65
C THR A 14 -18.85 2.47 -7.63
N LYS A 15 -19.44 3.43 -6.90
CA LYS A 15 -18.88 4.77 -6.69
C LYS A 15 -17.55 4.77 -5.92
N GLU A 16 -17.37 3.86 -4.96
CA GLU A 16 -16.15 3.78 -4.14
C GLU A 16 -15.01 3.12 -4.91
N ASN A 17 -15.30 2.07 -5.67
CA ASN A 17 -14.35 1.48 -6.61
C ASN A 17 -13.91 2.50 -7.67
N LEU A 18 -14.84 3.34 -8.14
CA LEU A 18 -14.54 4.43 -9.07
C LEU A 18 -13.60 5.48 -8.45
N LYS A 19 -13.80 5.84 -7.17
CA LYS A 19 -12.86 6.74 -6.46
C LYS A 19 -11.45 6.13 -6.37
N LEU A 20 -11.34 4.83 -6.06
CA LEU A 20 -10.05 4.14 -6.04
C LEU A 20 -9.40 4.13 -7.44
N ALA A 21 -10.17 3.79 -8.47
CA ALA A 21 -9.70 3.84 -9.86
C ALA A 21 -9.22 5.24 -10.23
N GLY A 22 -9.94 6.29 -9.81
CA GLY A 22 -9.54 7.68 -9.97
C GLY A 22 -8.19 8.00 -9.33
N ILE A 23 -7.90 7.47 -8.13
CA ILE A 23 -6.59 7.62 -7.48
C ILE A 23 -5.50 6.94 -8.33
N PHE A 24 -5.71 5.71 -8.79
CA PHE A 24 -4.72 5.02 -9.61
C PHE A 24 -4.51 5.70 -10.97
N ILE A 25 -5.57 6.17 -11.63
CA ILE A 25 -5.49 6.93 -12.87
C ILE A 25 -4.70 8.23 -12.65
N PHE A 26 -5.01 8.96 -11.58
CA PHE A 26 -4.27 10.17 -11.22
C PHE A 26 -2.78 9.89 -10.99
N LEU A 27 -2.44 8.81 -10.28
CA LEU A 27 -1.06 8.39 -10.05
C LEU A 27 -0.34 8.03 -11.37
N ILE A 28 -1.00 7.28 -12.25
CA ILE A 28 -0.45 6.89 -13.56
C ILE A 28 -0.19 8.12 -14.42
N ILE A 29 -1.16 9.04 -14.52
CA ILE A 29 -1.02 10.28 -15.30
C ILE A 29 0.12 11.12 -14.73
N SER A 30 0.15 11.32 -13.40
CA SER A 30 1.19 12.12 -12.75
C SER A 30 2.59 11.52 -12.96
N ALA A 31 2.73 10.20 -12.83
CA ALA A 31 4.00 9.51 -13.06
C ALA A 31 4.44 9.58 -14.53
N THR A 32 3.51 9.46 -15.48
CA THR A 32 3.79 9.59 -16.92
C THR A 32 4.21 11.00 -17.28
N LEU A 33 3.53 12.02 -16.75
CA LEU A 33 3.88 13.43 -16.98
C LEU A 33 5.28 13.74 -16.41
N MET A 34 5.54 13.36 -15.17
CA MET A 34 6.86 13.60 -14.55
C MET A 34 7.98 12.82 -15.25
N GLY A 35 7.74 11.56 -15.61
CA GLY A 35 8.70 10.77 -16.37
C GLY A 35 8.99 11.34 -17.77
N ALA A 36 8.00 12.01 -18.39
CA ALA A 36 8.16 12.66 -19.68
C ALA A 36 8.92 14.00 -19.63
N MET A 37 9.00 14.65 -18.46
CA MET A 37 9.79 15.89 -18.29
C MET A 37 11.30 15.64 -18.21
N GLY A 38 11.71 14.39 -17.93
CA GLY A 38 13.10 13.97 -17.90
C GLY A 38 13.45 13.09 -19.10
N ASN A 39 14.06 11.93 -18.83
CA ASN A 39 14.29 10.90 -19.82
C ASN A 39 13.19 9.85 -19.73
N VAL A 40 12.59 9.47 -20.87
CA VAL A 40 11.50 8.48 -20.91
C VAL A 40 12.09 7.10 -20.63
N ASN A 41 12.21 6.78 -19.34
CA ASN A 41 12.72 5.50 -18.85
C ASN A 41 11.68 4.87 -17.92
N ALA A 42 11.46 3.56 -18.08
CA ALA A 42 10.59 2.79 -17.21
C ALA A 42 11.00 2.89 -15.73
N ILE A 43 12.30 2.93 -15.41
CA ILE A 43 12.77 3.03 -14.02
C ILE A 43 12.39 4.37 -13.40
N GLU A 44 12.50 5.44 -14.18
CA GLU A 44 12.11 6.79 -13.76
C GLU A 44 10.60 6.87 -13.54
N TRP A 45 9.81 6.28 -14.45
CA TRP A 45 8.37 6.18 -14.29
C TRP A 45 7.97 5.42 -13.02
N ILE A 46 8.58 4.25 -12.77
CA ILE A 46 8.31 3.45 -11.56
C ILE A 46 8.63 4.26 -10.31
N ARG A 47 9.71 5.04 -10.32
CA ARG A 47 10.09 5.90 -9.19
C ARG A 47 9.00 6.91 -8.85
N TRP A 48 8.50 7.66 -9.83
CA TRP A 48 7.41 8.62 -9.63
C TRP A 48 6.11 7.96 -9.19
N PHE A 49 5.75 6.84 -9.82
CA PHE A 49 4.56 6.08 -9.47
C PHE A 49 4.63 5.55 -8.03
N MET A 50 5.74 4.93 -7.64
CA MET A 50 5.97 4.41 -6.28
C MET A 50 5.96 5.50 -5.23
N GLY A 51 6.58 6.66 -5.52
CA GLY A 51 6.55 7.81 -4.62
C GLY A 51 5.13 8.30 -4.34
N GLY A 52 4.35 8.49 -5.41
CA GLY A 52 2.95 8.88 -5.28
C GLY A 52 2.10 7.82 -4.58
N LEU A 53 2.26 6.54 -4.93
CA LEU A 53 1.55 5.42 -4.31
C LEU A 53 1.77 5.42 -2.79
N LEU A 54 3.02 5.47 -2.33
CA LEU A 54 3.36 5.41 -0.91
C LEU A 54 2.87 6.64 -0.15
N ILE A 55 2.95 7.84 -0.73
CA ILE A 55 2.48 9.07 -0.08
C ILE A 55 0.96 9.06 0.06
N ILE A 56 0.22 8.72 -1.01
CA ILE A 56 -1.24 8.72 -0.97
C ILE A 56 -1.74 7.63 -0.03
N PHE A 57 -1.28 6.38 -0.19
CA PHE A 57 -1.75 5.27 0.65
C PHE A 57 -1.25 5.37 2.10
N GLY A 58 -0.06 5.90 2.34
CA GLY A 58 0.45 6.20 3.68
C GLY A 58 -0.34 7.34 4.33
N GLY A 59 -0.59 8.42 3.58
CA GLY A 59 -1.40 9.56 4.01
C GLY A 59 -2.84 9.15 4.37
N MET A 60 -3.47 8.31 3.56
CA MET A 60 -4.80 7.76 3.86
C MET A 60 -4.81 6.95 5.16
N LYS A 61 -3.75 6.18 5.45
CA LYS A 61 -3.61 5.45 6.71
C LYS A 61 -3.39 6.39 7.90
N LEU A 62 -2.67 7.50 7.71
CA LEU A 62 -2.52 8.55 8.73
C LEU A 62 -3.86 9.25 9.03
N LEU A 63 -4.63 9.61 8.00
CA LEU A 63 -5.97 10.19 8.16
C LEU A 63 -6.93 9.24 8.87
N GLY A 64 -6.78 7.93 8.66
CA GLY A 64 -7.56 6.87 9.30
C GLY A 64 -6.84 6.14 10.44
N ILE A 65 -5.91 6.80 11.14
CA ILE A 65 -4.96 6.14 12.04
C ILE A 65 -5.65 5.30 13.12
N GLU A 66 -6.76 5.78 13.70
CA GLU A 66 -7.49 5.09 14.78
C GLU A 66 -8.02 3.72 14.37
N VAL A 67 -8.50 3.61 13.12
CA VAL A 67 -8.98 2.35 12.56
C VAL A 67 -7.79 1.50 12.13
N PHE A 68 -6.80 2.12 11.50
CA PHE A 68 -5.61 1.44 11.01
C PHE A 68 -4.87 0.70 12.14
N VAL A 69 -4.61 1.35 13.28
CA VAL A 69 -3.86 0.76 14.40
C VAL A 69 -4.60 -0.38 15.12
N LYS A 70 -5.90 -0.55 14.86
CA LYS A 70 -6.70 -1.69 15.35
C LYS A 70 -6.68 -2.85 14.36
N VAL A 71 -6.73 -2.57 13.06
CA VAL A 71 -6.82 -3.58 11.99
C VAL A 71 -5.46 -4.10 11.54
N PHE A 72 -4.46 -3.22 11.44
CA PHE A 72 -3.13 -3.54 10.90
C PHE A 72 -2.43 -4.71 11.60
N PRO A 73 -2.38 -4.77 12.96
CA PRO A 73 -1.74 -5.89 13.67
C PRO A 73 -2.44 -7.24 13.51
N LEU A 74 -3.68 -7.27 12.98
CA LEU A 74 -4.42 -8.50 12.78
C LEU A 74 -3.83 -9.36 11.67
N TYR A 75 -3.21 -8.73 10.67
CA TYR A 75 -2.69 -9.41 9.49
C TYR A 75 -1.17 -9.24 9.32
N ASP A 76 -0.62 -8.04 9.54
CA ASP A 76 0.79 -7.76 9.27
C ASP A 76 1.72 -8.53 10.23
N LEU A 77 2.71 -9.23 9.66
CA LEU A 77 3.58 -10.12 10.42
C LEU A 77 4.48 -9.37 11.43
N ILE A 78 4.94 -8.16 11.08
CA ILE A 78 5.81 -7.35 11.92
C ILE A 78 4.97 -6.66 13.00
N ALA A 79 3.86 -6.04 12.61
CA ALA A 79 2.95 -5.33 13.51
C ALA A 79 2.36 -6.25 14.59
N LYS A 80 2.17 -7.52 14.26
CA LYS A 80 1.71 -8.54 15.22
C LYS A 80 2.72 -8.78 16.35
N ARG A 81 4.02 -8.60 16.09
CA ARG A 81 5.10 -8.81 17.08
C ARG A 81 5.53 -7.49 17.74
N ILE A 82 5.65 -6.42 16.96
CA ILE A 82 6.19 -5.12 17.40
C ILE A 82 5.04 -4.11 17.49
N LYS A 83 4.46 -3.95 18.69
CA LYS A 83 3.27 -3.09 18.90
C LYS A 83 3.45 -1.63 18.43
N PRO A 84 4.60 -0.96 18.63
CA PRO A 84 4.78 0.42 18.16
C PRO A 84 4.77 0.56 16.64
N TYR A 85 5.11 -0.50 15.90
CA TYR A 85 5.24 -0.47 14.45
C TYR A 85 3.95 -0.04 13.74
N LYS A 86 2.78 -0.31 14.33
CA LYS A 86 1.49 0.11 13.77
C LYS A 86 1.28 1.62 13.68
N TYR A 87 1.95 2.41 14.52
CA TYR A 87 1.91 3.88 14.46
C TYR A 87 2.96 4.44 13.51
N VAL A 88 4.11 3.77 13.43
CA VAL A 88 5.26 4.19 12.63
C VAL A 88 5.09 3.81 11.16
N TYR A 89 4.37 2.73 10.85
CA TYR A 89 4.20 2.23 9.47
C TYR A 89 3.66 3.26 8.48
N PRO A 90 2.55 3.98 8.76
CA PRO A 90 2.04 4.98 7.82
C PRO A 90 3.03 6.15 7.61
N LEU A 91 3.76 6.53 8.66
CA LEU A 91 4.81 7.55 8.58
C LEU A 91 5.98 7.06 7.72
N MET A 92 6.40 5.80 7.89
CA MET A 92 7.43 5.19 7.05
C MET A 92 7.02 5.13 5.59
N GLN A 93 5.75 4.81 5.28
CA GLN A 93 5.28 4.84 3.89
C GLN A 93 5.42 6.24 3.29
N VAL A 94 4.93 7.29 3.97
CA VAL A 94 5.06 8.66 3.46
C VAL A 94 6.52 9.07 3.31
N PHE A 95 7.36 8.77 4.30
CA PHE A 95 8.78 9.08 4.26
C PHE A 95 9.51 8.36 3.12
N LEU A 96 9.27 7.05 2.94
CA LEU A 96 9.84 6.28 1.83
C LEU A 96 9.33 6.81 0.49
N GLY A 97 8.06 7.21 0.40
CA GLY A 97 7.50 7.84 -0.78
C GLY A 97 8.21 9.16 -1.13
N LEU A 98 8.52 9.99 -0.15
CA LEU A 98 9.35 11.19 -0.35
C LEU A 98 10.76 10.84 -0.83
N LEU A 99 11.38 9.79 -0.29
CA LEU A 99 12.68 9.32 -0.78
C LEU A 99 12.62 8.80 -2.22
N PHE A 100 11.50 8.22 -2.66
CA PHE A 100 11.28 7.84 -4.06
C PHE A 100 11.23 9.10 -4.94
N LEU A 101 10.42 10.10 -4.56
CA LEU A 101 10.31 11.35 -5.32
C LEU A 101 11.62 12.13 -5.38
N ALA A 102 12.40 12.12 -4.29
CA ALA A 102 13.71 12.77 -4.23
C ALA A 102 14.82 12.00 -4.94
N GLY A 103 14.59 10.74 -5.32
CA GLY A 103 15.62 9.89 -5.93
C GLY A 103 16.78 9.53 -5.00
N LEU A 104 16.55 9.53 -3.68
CA LEU A 104 17.60 9.32 -2.67
C LEU A 104 17.60 7.90 -2.10
N MET A 105 18.77 7.44 -1.64
CA MET A 105 18.97 6.20 -0.88
C MET A 105 18.36 4.96 -1.55
N SER A 106 18.55 4.82 -2.86
CA SER A 106 17.76 3.92 -3.71
C SER A 106 17.73 2.45 -3.23
N VAL A 107 18.91 1.84 -3.01
CA VAL A 107 19.01 0.45 -2.51
C VAL A 107 18.31 0.27 -1.16
N PHE A 108 18.57 1.18 -0.21
CA PHE A 108 18.02 1.12 1.14
C PHE A 108 16.49 1.26 1.14
N ARG A 109 15.98 2.26 0.41
CA ARG A 109 14.55 2.52 0.28
C ARG A 109 13.81 1.36 -0.37
N ASN A 110 14.35 0.82 -1.47
CA ASN A 110 13.76 -0.32 -2.18
C ASN A 110 13.70 -1.57 -1.28
N LEU A 111 14.79 -1.87 -0.56
CA LEU A 111 14.84 -3.00 0.36
C LEU A 111 13.81 -2.87 1.50
N LEU A 112 13.71 -1.69 2.12
CA LEU A 112 12.71 -1.44 3.16
C LEU A 112 11.29 -1.63 2.67
N VAL A 113 10.97 -1.12 1.48
CA VAL A 113 9.63 -1.28 0.89
C VAL A 113 9.32 -2.75 0.58
N ILE A 114 10.30 -3.53 0.12
CA ILE A 114 10.13 -4.97 -0.09
C ILE A 114 9.80 -5.66 1.24
N VAL A 115 10.55 -5.38 2.31
CA VAL A 115 10.31 -5.99 3.63
C VAL A 115 8.92 -5.62 4.16
N MET A 116 8.57 -4.33 4.11
CA MET A 116 7.26 -3.84 4.53
C MET A 116 6.13 -4.48 3.71
N GLY A 117 6.26 -4.49 2.38
CA GLY A 117 5.28 -5.06 1.47
C GLY A 117 5.10 -6.57 1.64
N LEU A 118 6.19 -7.34 1.78
CA LEU A 118 6.12 -8.78 2.03
C LEU A 118 5.44 -9.10 3.37
N SER A 119 5.78 -8.33 4.42
CA SER A 119 5.18 -8.53 5.75
C SER A 119 3.66 -8.34 5.73
N GLY A 120 3.18 -7.33 5.00
CA GLY A 120 1.75 -7.05 4.81
C GLY A 120 1.07 -8.04 3.86
N LEU A 121 1.70 -8.36 2.73
CA LEU A 121 1.14 -9.24 1.68
C LEU A 121 0.96 -10.67 2.19
N ILE A 122 2.02 -11.27 2.74
CA ILE A 122 1.98 -12.64 3.26
C ILE A 122 0.97 -12.72 4.40
N GLY A 123 0.96 -11.72 5.27
CA GLY A 123 0.00 -11.58 6.36
C GLY A 123 -1.45 -11.55 5.89
N MET A 124 -1.74 -10.72 4.87
CA MET A 124 -3.07 -10.54 4.32
C MET A 124 -3.54 -11.79 3.55
N ILE A 125 -2.69 -12.41 2.74
CA ILE A 125 -3.03 -13.65 2.03
C ILE A 125 -3.38 -14.75 3.04
N ARG A 126 -2.59 -14.91 4.11
CA ARG A 126 -2.86 -15.89 5.16
C ARG A 126 -4.20 -15.65 5.84
N ILE A 127 -4.51 -14.40 6.22
CA ILE A 127 -5.76 -14.13 6.93
C ILE A 127 -6.97 -14.29 6.03
N VAL A 128 -6.87 -13.92 4.75
CA VAL A 128 -7.93 -14.10 3.75
C VAL A 128 -8.19 -15.58 3.50
N SER A 129 -7.14 -16.40 3.41
CA SER A 129 -7.26 -17.84 3.25
C SER A 129 -7.89 -18.52 4.48
N GLN A 130 -7.54 -18.08 5.70
CA GLN A 130 -8.02 -18.70 6.94
C GLN A 130 -9.42 -18.21 7.38
N ARG A 131 -9.72 -16.93 7.17
CA ARG A 131 -10.90 -16.26 7.77
C ARG A 131 -11.80 -15.57 6.75
N GLY A 132 -11.44 -15.63 5.46
CA GLY A 132 -12.10 -14.87 4.40
C GLY A 132 -11.67 -13.40 4.37
N PRO A 133 -12.14 -12.64 3.37
CA PRO A 133 -11.77 -11.23 3.20
C PRO A 133 -12.20 -10.37 4.39
N ILE A 134 -11.28 -9.52 4.86
CA ILE A 134 -11.59 -8.49 5.87
C ILE A 134 -12.69 -7.58 5.31
N ARG A 135 -13.73 -7.37 6.13
CA ARG A 135 -14.98 -6.64 5.80
C ARG A 135 -14.71 -5.20 5.32
N LEU A 136 -15.75 -4.60 4.73
CA LEU A 136 -15.77 -3.20 4.32
C LEU A 136 -15.27 -2.31 5.47
N SER A 137 -14.19 -1.59 5.24
CA SER A 137 -13.60 -0.69 6.23
C SER A 137 -13.24 0.62 5.56
N TYR A 138 -13.18 1.68 6.36
CA TYR A 138 -12.76 2.98 5.89
C TYR A 138 -11.24 2.97 5.67
N LEU A 139 -10.82 3.01 4.41
CA LEU A 139 -9.42 3.24 4.04
C LEU A 139 -9.22 4.75 3.89
N GLY A 140 -8.63 5.36 4.92
CA GLY A 140 -8.82 6.78 5.17
C GLY A 140 -10.28 7.09 5.50
N SER A 141 -10.54 8.20 6.16
CA SER A 141 -11.89 8.63 6.56
C SER A 141 -12.89 8.84 5.40
N ILE A 142 -12.54 8.46 4.16
CA ILE A 142 -13.17 8.91 2.91
C ILE A 142 -13.62 7.75 2.00
N LEU A 143 -12.96 6.57 2.02
CA LEU A 143 -13.28 5.45 1.12
C LEU A 143 -13.72 4.20 1.90
N ARG A 144 -14.94 3.69 1.66
CA ARG A 144 -15.34 2.37 2.18
C ARG A 144 -15.03 1.32 1.13
N LEU A 145 -13.98 0.54 1.36
CA LEU A 145 -13.56 -0.49 0.41
C LEU A 145 -13.31 -1.80 1.15
N ARG A 146 -13.21 -2.89 0.40
CA ARG A 146 -12.66 -4.13 0.94
C ARG A 146 -11.18 -3.91 1.21
N TYR A 147 -10.88 -3.63 2.47
CA TYR A 147 -9.52 -3.34 2.93
C TYR A 147 -8.54 -4.44 2.53
N SER A 148 -8.99 -5.71 2.53
CA SER A 148 -8.21 -6.87 2.07
C SER A 148 -7.78 -6.77 0.61
N THR A 149 -8.70 -6.49 -0.32
CA THR A 149 -8.38 -6.35 -1.75
C THR A 149 -7.42 -5.20 -2.01
N VAL A 150 -7.69 -4.04 -1.42
CA VAL A 150 -6.85 -2.86 -1.62
C VAL A 150 -5.44 -3.07 -1.05
N SER A 151 -5.35 -3.65 0.15
CA SER A 151 -4.05 -3.92 0.77
C SER A 151 -3.25 -5.00 0.03
N ILE A 152 -3.90 -6.01 -0.56
CA ILE A 152 -3.21 -7.00 -1.40
C ILE A 152 -2.62 -6.31 -2.64
N ILE A 153 -3.41 -5.49 -3.34
CA ILE A 153 -2.95 -4.75 -4.53
C ILE A 153 -1.79 -3.82 -4.16
N GLU A 154 -1.95 -3.01 -3.11
CA GLU A 154 -0.93 -2.07 -2.63
C GLU A 154 0.38 -2.80 -2.30
N ASN A 155 0.34 -3.84 -1.46
CA ASN A 155 1.55 -4.54 -1.05
C ASN A 155 2.19 -5.32 -2.22
N THR A 156 1.40 -5.83 -3.15
CA THR A 156 1.92 -6.51 -4.35
C THR A 156 2.66 -5.53 -5.23
N LEU A 157 2.08 -4.36 -5.51
CA LEU A 157 2.74 -3.29 -6.26
C LEU A 157 4.03 -2.85 -5.57
N MET A 158 3.99 -2.64 -4.25
CA MET A 158 5.17 -2.28 -3.46
C MET A 158 6.32 -3.29 -3.64
N VAL A 159 6.03 -4.59 -3.52
CA VAL A 159 7.05 -5.65 -3.63
C VAL A 159 7.55 -5.76 -5.07
N CYS A 160 6.66 -5.91 -6.05
CA CYS A 160 7.05 -6.14 -7.44
C CYS A 160 7.87 -4.97 -8.01
N LEU A 161 7.39 -3.74 -7.83
CA LEU A 161 8.05 -2.55 -8.39
C LEU A 161 9.38 -2.25 -7.71
N SER A 162 9.44 -2.36 -6.37
CA SER A 162 10.70 -2.14 -5.64
C SER A 162 11.73 -3.23 -5.95
N PHE A 163 11.30 -4.46 -6.21
CA PHE A 163 12.19 -5.54 -6.62
C PHE A 163 12.77 -5.30 -8.02
N VAL A 164 11.95 -4.84 -8.98
CA VAL A 164 12.43 -4.43 -10.31
C VAL A 164 13.43 -3.29 -10.21
N MET A 165 13.16 -2.27 -9.40
CA MET A 165 14.10 -1.17 -9.19
C MET A 165 15.41 -1.61 -8.54
N LEU A 166 15.34 -2.49 -7.54
CA LEU A 166 16.53 -3.03 -6.89
C LEU A 166 17.42 -3.81 -7.87
N ILE A 167 16.83 -4.63 -8.75
CA ILE A 167 17.58 -5.34 -9.79
C ILE A 167 18.19 -4.35 -10.79
N ALA A 168 17.41 -3.38 -11.25
CA ALA A 168 17.90 -2.39 -12.21
C ALA A 168 19.08 -1.58 -11.65
N GLU A 169 19.08 -1.26 -10.35
CA GLU A 169 20.18 -0.57 -9.68
C GLU A 169 21.41 -1.45 -9.45
N LEU A 170 21.25 -2.76 -9.31
CA LEU A 170 22.37 -3.70 -9.16
C LEU A 170 23.03 -4.07 -10.49
N LEU A 171 22.31 -3.92 -11.61
CA LEU A 171 22.78 -4.24 -12.96
C LEU A 171 23.26 -3.01 -13.75
N ALA A 172 23.03 -1.79 -13.24
CA ALA A 172 23.48 -0.52 -13.82
C ALA A 172 24.88 -0.13 -13.31
#